data_AF-A0A933G5Z8-F1
#
_entry.id   AF-A0A933G5Z8-F1
#
_cell.length_a   1.000
_cell.length_b   1.000
_cell.length_c   1.000
_cell.angle_alpha   90.00
_cell.angle_beta   90.00
_cell.angle_gamma   90.00
#
_symmetry.space_group_name_H-M   'P 1'
#
loop_
_entity.id
_entity.type
_entity.pdbx_description
1 polymer ?
#
loop_
_entity_poly.entity_id
_entity_poly.type
_entity_poly.pdbx_seq_one_letter_code
_entity_poly.pdbx_strand_id
1 'polypeptide(L)'
;MERIVALCKRRGFIFQSSEIYGGINGFWDYGPLGVELKRNLKDAWWNDMVHHPPLGPDGHEFTMVGLDCAIIMHPQVWKCSGHYDLFADKMQTCRQCKKLFRSDFLSEMILRPWSGPIPTSITIHDAIHQSQNPAHRFLVEQGASPDEWTKTVKIATGARKVSWTNVPQASVPLAARPAGVSPSVPFCTLDGSVYFVAHDLFAAGNPGKCPQCGGDLTPPRDFNLMFETHYGALQSEDNKAFLRPETAQGIFVNFKNVIDSTRVKVPFGIAQMGKSFRNEITPRNFTFRSREFEQMEIEFFCHPSESNRWYEYWRDTRVRWYTSLGLQSSRLRLREHGKEELSHYSCGTSDIEYAFPFLTDGDFGELEGVAHRGDFDLRSHMEGKLAAKDGQLVLDVDPDGKPKHKGSGKDLTYFDDERKERFVPHVIEPSAGADRGTLAFICEAYTVDESRPSPELMRFHPRLAPIKAAVFPLVNKDALPEIAEPIYRAVRERWPAQYDAKASIGKRYA
;
A
#
# COMPACT_ATOMS: atom_id res chain seq x y z
N MET A 1 11.41 8.72 9.46
CA MET A 1 10.16 8.11 9.96
C MET A 1 9.94 8.22 11.48
N GLU A 2 10.91 7.87 12.33
CA GLU A 2 10.72 7.75 13.79
C GLU A 2 10.13 9.00 14.48
N ARG A 3 10.61 10.20 14.10
CA ARG A 3 10.09 11.48 14.63
C ARG A 3 8.58 11.66 14.36
N ILE A 4 8.12 11.24 13.18
CA ILE A 4 6.71 11.32 12.78
C ILE A 4 5.88 10.34 13.63
N VAL A 5 6.34 9.10 13.79
CA VAL A 5 5.66 8.10 14.63
C VAL A 5 5.55 8.58 16.08
N ALA A 6 6.64 9.14 16.62
CA ALA A 6 6.66 9.72 17.96
C ALA A 6 5.70 10.92 18.08
N LEU A 7 5.63 11.79 17.07
CA LEU A 7 4.67 12.89 17.03
C LEU A 7 3.23 12.39 16.99
N CYS A 8 2.93 11.38 16.16
CA CYS A 8 1.60 10.79 16.05
C CYS A 8 1.09 10.30 17.40
N LYS A 9 1.94 9.58 18.15
CA LYS A 9 1.60 9.12 19.49
C LYS A 9 1.45 10.28 20.47
N ARG A 10 2.41 11.22 20.49
CA ARG A 10 2.44 12.34 21.44
C ARG A 10 1.28 13.33 21.26
N ARG A 11 0.84 13.55 20.02
CA ARG A 11 -0.21 14.54 19.68
C ARG A 11 -1.58 13.91 19.45
N GLY A 12 -1.71 12.59 19.54
CA GLY A 12 -3.00 11.92 19.44
C GLY A 12 -3.52 11.75 18.01
N PHE A 13 -2.62 11.50 17.06
CA PHE A 13 -3.01 11.08 15.71
C PHE A 13 -3.27 9.59 15.65
N ILE A 14 -2.27 8.76 15.94
CA ILE A 14 -2.33 7.30 15.74
C ILE A 14 -1.67 6.61 16.93
N PHE A 15 -2.32 5.56 17.42
CA PHE A 15 -1.87 4.69 18.51
C PHE A 15 -1.80 3.24 18.04
N GLN A 16 -0.94 2.46 18.68
CA GLN A 16 -0.96 1.01 18.51
C GLN A 16 -2.28 0.48 19.07
N SER A 17 -3.04 -0.29 18.27
CA SER A 17 -4.30 -0.83 18.77
C SER A 17 -4.06 -1.78 19.94
N SER A 18 -4.87 -1.65 20.99
CA SER A 18 -4.77 -2.41 22.24
C SER A 18 -3.40 -2.31 22.95
N GLU A 19 -2.76 -1.13 22.90
CA GLU A 19 -1.39 -0.92 23.41
C GLU A 19 -1.18 -1.37 24.87
N ILE A 20 -2.15 -1.12 25.76
CA ILE A 20 -2.05 -1.50 27.19
C ILE A 20 -1.99 -3.02 27.42
N TYR A 21 -2.39 -3.82 26.43
CA TYR A 21 -2.32 -5.28 26.44
C TYR A 21 -1.12 -5.82 25.65
N GLY A 22 -0.17 -4.96 25.27
CA GLY A 22 1.00 -5.30 24.46
C GLY A 22 0.82 -5.04 22.97
N GLY A 23 -0.36 -4.59 22.55
CA GLY A 23 -0.69 -4.26 21.17
C GLY A 23 -0.90 -5.48 20.27
N ILE A 24 -1.58 -5.26 19.14
CA ILE A 24 -1.80 -6.27 18.11
C ILE A 24 -1.19 -5.78 16.80
N ASN A 25 -0.10 -6.43 16.34
CA ASN A 25 0.65 -5.97 15.18
C ASN A 25 -0.26 -5.86 13.92
N GLY A 26 -0.12 -4.78 13.17
CA GLY A 26 -0.92 -4.49 11.98
C GLY A 26 -2.30 -3.89 12.24
N PHE A 27 -2.65 -3.57 13.49
CA PHE A 27 -3.89 -2.86 13.85
C PHE A 27 -3.55 -1.55 14.56
N TRP A 28 -4.25 -0.47 14.18
CA TRP A 28 -3.97 0.88 14.64
C TRP A 28 -5.25 1.63 14.99
N ASP A 29 -5.21 2.41 16.06
CA ASP A 29 -6.33 3.25 16.49
C ASP A 29 -6.04 4.71 16.16
N TYR A 30 -7.00 5.41 15.54
CA TYR A 30 -6.87 6.84 15.27
C TYR A 30 -7.37 7.65 16.48
N GLY A 31 -6.47 8.42 17.09
CA GLY A 31 -6.76 9.28 18.23
C GLY A 31 -7.55 10.55 17.86
N PRO A 32 -7.75 11.49 18.80
CA PRO A 32 -8.60 12.67 18.58
C PRO A 32 -8.23 13.53 17.37
N LEU A 33 -6.94 13.73 17.09
CA LEU A 33 -6.52 14.48 15.88
C LEU A 33 -6.51 13.60 14.63
N GLY A 34 -6.26 12.30 14.79
CA GLY A 34 -6.20 11.36 13.68
C GLY A 34 -7.57 11.08 13.08
N VAL A 35 -8.60 10.96 13.92
CA VAL A 35 -9.97 10.76 13.45
C VAL A 35 -10.46 11.97 12.65
N GLU A 36 -10.19 13.19 13.11
CA GLU A 36 -10.52 14.42 12.39
C GLU A 36 -9.73 14.53 11.08
N LEU A 37 -8.44 14.20 11.06
CA LEU A 37 -7.65 14.20 9.83
C LEU A 37 -8.19 13.20 8.80
N LYS A 38 -8.38 11.94 9.22
CA LYS A 38 -8.84 10.88 8.32
C LYS A 38 -10.26 11.17 7.83
N ARG A 39 -11.13 11.70 8.68
CA ARG A 39 -12.47 12.15 8.29
C ARG A 39 -12.41 13.29 7.28
N ASN A 40 -11.64 14.34 7.53
CA ASN A 40 -11.48 15.45 6.59
C ASN A 40 -10.98 14.97 5.21
N LEU A 41 -10.07 14.00 5.18
CA LEU A 41 -9.59 13.39 3.94
C LEU A 41 -10.72 12.66 3.20
N LYS A 42 -11.47 11.80 3.90
CA LYS A 42 -12.60 11.05 3.34
C LYS A 42 -13.73 11.98 2.87
N ASP A 43 -14.06 13.01 3.66
CA ASP A 43 -15.09 13.98 3.32
C ASP A 43 -14.68 14.83 2.11
N ALA A 44 -13.40 15.22 2.01
CA ALA A 44 -12.89 15.89 0.81
C ALA A 44 -12.97 14.98 -0.42
N TRP A 45 -12.61 13.70 -0.28
CA TRP A 45 -12.70 12.74 -1.37
C TRP A 45 -14.14 12.52 -1.82
N TRP A 46 -15.06 12.31 -0.88
CA TRP A 46 -16.47 12.11 -1.18
C TRP A 46 -17.11 13.34 -1.83
N ASN A 47 -16.82 14.52 -1.30
CA ASN A 47 -17.31 15.76 -1.89
C ASN A 47 -16.81 15.96 -3.33
N ASP A 48 -15.53 15.68 -3.58
CA ASP A 48 -14.89 16.00 -4.87
C ASP A 48 -15.07 14.89 -5.92
N MET A 49 -15.30 13.64 -5.50
CA MET A 49 -15.49 12.50 -6.43
C MET A 49 -16.96 12.14 -6.61
N VAL A 50 -17.81 12.36 -5.60
CA VAL A 50 -19.22 11.93 -5.61
C VAL A 50 -20.18 13.10 -5.75
N HIS A 51 -20.05 14.13 -4.92
CA HIS A 51 -20.98 15.27 -4.98
C HIS A 51 -20.66 16.23 -6.12
N HIS A 52 -19.37 16.41 -6.43
CA HIS A 52 -18.89 17.32 -7.47
C HIS A 52 -17.83 16.63 -8.34
N PRO A 53 -18.15 15.49 -8.97
CA PRO A 53 -17.20 14.79 -9.82
C PRO A 53 -16.64 15.75 -10.89
N PRO A 54 -15.33 15.68 -11.18
CA PRO A 54 -14.75 16.48 -12.25
C PRO A 54 -15.39 16.12 -13.60
N LEU A 55 -15.46 17.10 -14.51
CA LEU A 55 -15.98 16.91 -15.85
C LEU A 55 -15.21 15.81 -16.59
N GLY A 56 -15.93 14.99 -17.35
CA GLY A 56 -15.35 13.94 -18.18
C GLY A 56 -14.35 14.46 -19.21
N PRO A 57 -13.60 13.57 -19.88
CA PRO A 57 -12.56 13.95 -20.83
C PRO A 57 -13.09 14.67 -22.07
N ASP A 58 -14.41 14.74 -22.26
CA ASP A 58 -15.14 15.48 -23.30
C ASP A 58 -15.72 16.81 -22.78
N GLY A 59 -15.54 17.13 -21.50
CA GLY A 59 -16.09 18.32 -20.85
C GLY A 59 -17.54 18.17 -20.40
N HIS A 60 -18.14 16.98 -20.48
CA HIS A 60 -19.49 16.71 -20.02
C HIS A 60 -19.53 16.11 -18.61
N GLU A 61 -20.62 16.37 -17.89
CA GLU A 61 -20.86 15.76 -16.59
C GLU A 61 -21.18 14.26 -16.75
N PHE A 62 -20.67 13.45 -15.83
CA PHE A 62 -21.11 12.07 -15.63
C PHE A 62 -21.67 11.92 -14.22
N THR A 63 -22.48 10.88 -14.01
CA THR A 63 -23.06 10.63 -12.69
C THR A 63 -22.12 9.78 -11.84
N MET A 64 -21.91 10.18 -10.59
CA MET A 64 -21.32 9.34 -9.55
C MET A 64 -22.37 9.10 -8.46
N VAL A 65 -22.53 7.84 -8.05
CA VAL A 65 -23.44 7.47 -6.96
C VAL A 65 -22.68 6.79 -5.83
N GLY A 66 -23.20 6.89 -4.62
CA GLY A 66 -22.61 6.25 -3.43
C GLY A 66 -23.21 4.88 -3.14
N LEU A 67 -22.40 4.00 -2.58
CA LEU A 67 -22.82 2.70 -2.04
C LEU A 67 -22.10 2.40 -0.72
N ASP A 68 -22.78 1.70 0.18
CA ASP A 68 -22.19 1.16 1.41
C ASP A 68 -22.60 -0.31 1.58
N CYS A 69 -21.64 -1.21 1.38
CA CYS A 69 -21.85 -2.65 1.42
C CYS A 69 -21.36 -3.25 2.73
N ALA A 70 -21.98 -4.37 3.12
CA ALA A 70 -21.53 -5.19 4.22
C ALA A 70 -20.07 -5.66 4.04
N ILE A 71 -19.36 -5.82 5.16
CA ILE A 71 -18.00 -6.36 5.20
C ILE A 71 -17.99 -7.87 4.93
N ILE A 72 -18.99 -8.58 5.46
CA ILE A 72 -19.14 -10.02 5.31
C ILE A 72 -19.96 -10.27 4.05
N MET A 73 -19.39 -11.03 3.11
CA MET A 73 -20.04 -11.39 1.85
C MET A 73 -20.05 -12.90 1.63
N HIS A 74 -20.98 -13.36 0.81
CA HIS A 74 -21.14 -14.77 0.45
C HIS A 74 -19.84 -15.33 -0.17
N PRO A 75 -19.34 -16.52 0.24
CA PRO A 75 -18.08 -17.09 -0.25
C PRO A 75 -17.93 -17.17 -1.77
N GLN A 76 -19.04 -17.42 -2.46
CA GLN A 76 -19.08 -17.48 -3.92
C GLN A 76 -18.60 -16.19 -4.59
N VAL A 77 -18.81 -15.02 -3.95
CA VAL A 77 -18.32 -13.73 -4.46
C VAL A 77 -16.79 -13.77 -4.60
N TRP A 78 -16.10 -14.25 -3.56
CA TRP A 78 -14.64 -14.37 -3.53
C TRP A 78 -14.12 -15.48 -4.43
N LYS A 79 -14.93 -16.51 -4.67
CA LYS A 79 -14.59 -17.59 -5.59
C LYS A 79 -14.64 -17.12 -7.05
N CYS A 80 -15.71 -16.44 -7.44
CA CYS A 80 -15.87 -15.85 -8.76
C CYS A 80 -14.81 -14.77 -9.01
N SER A 81 -14.56 -13.87 -8.07
CA SER A 81 -13.53 -12.84 -8.23
C SER A 81 -12.09 -13.37 -8.18
N GLY A 82 -11.88 -14.67 -7.98
CA GLY A 82 -10.58 -15.32 -7.91
C GLY A 82 -9.85 -15.17 -6.56
N HIS A 83 -10.35 -14.33 -5.66
CA HIS A 83 -9.73 -14.06 -4.36
C HIS A 83 -9.58 -15.31 -3.48
N TYR A 84 -10.56 -16.21 -3.52
CA TYR A 84 -10.52 -17.46 -2.76
C TYR A 84 -9.28 -18.31 -3.10
N ASP A 85 -8.82 -18.25 -4.35
CA ASP A 85 -7.77 -19.14 -4.86
C ASP A 85 -6.42 -18.44 -5.06
N LEU A 86 -6.45 -17.16 -5.46
CA LEU A 86 -5.28 -16.42 -5.92
C LEU A 86 -4.82 -15.33 -4.95
N PHE A 87 -5.64 -14.98 -3.94
CA PHE A 87 -5.31 -13.93 -2.97
C PHE A 87 -4.40 -14.47 -1.86
N ALA A 88 -3.21 -14.92 -2.25
CA ALA A 88 -2.25 -15.53 -1.35
C ALA A 88 -0.84 -14.97 -1.56
N ASP A 89 -0.12 -14.82 -0.45
CA ASP A 89 1.32 -14.56 -0.48
C ASP A 89 2.10 -15.86 -0.24
N LYS A 90 3.31 -15.93 -0.79
CA LYS A 90 4.25 -17.00 -0.45
C LYS A 90 4.86 -16.74 0.93
N MET A 91 4.65 -17.66 1.86
CA MET A 91 5.10 -17.58 3.25
C MET A 91 6.13 -18.67 3.59
N GLN A 92 7.11 -18.32 4.40
CA GLN A 92 8.08 -19.24 5.01
C GLN A 92 8.11 -19.10 6.53
N THR A 93 8.36 -20.20 7.24
CA THR A 93 8.44 -20.25 8.72
C THR A 93 9.84 -20.64 9.16
N CYS A 94 10.43 -19.93 10.13
CA CYS A 94 11.66 -20.38 10.76
C CYS A 94 11.42 -21.58 11.66
N ARG A 95 12.14 -22.67 11.43
CA ARG A 95 12.07 -23.89 12.24
C ARG A 95 12.55 -23.68 13.68
N GLN A 96 13.44 -22.72 13.92
CA GLN A 96 14.00 -22.42 15.24
C GLN A 96 13.15 -21.40 16.01
N CYS A 97 13.03 -20.17 15.50
CA CYS A 97 12.32 -19.09 16.23
C CYS A 97 10.82 -19.00 15.92
N LYS A 98 10.30 -19.85 15.01
CA LYS A 98 8.89 -19.91 14.59
C LYS A 98 8.33 -18.63 13.96
N LYS A 99 9.15 -17.62 13.72
CA LYS A 99 8.75 -16.41 12.99
C LYS A 99 8.37 -16.71 11.55
N LEU A 100 7.36 -15.98 11.07
CA LEU A 100 6.84 -16.04 9.72
C LEU A 100 7.43 -14.90 8.89
N PHE A 101 7.73 -15.20 7.63
CA PHE A 101 8.29 -14.25 6.67
C PHE A 101 7.58 -14.42 5.34
N ARG A 102 7.35 -13.31 4.64
CA ARG A 102 6.93 -13.34 3.24
C ARG A 102 8.15 -13.56 2.35
N SER A 103 8.05 -14.49 1.42
CA SER A 103 9.22 -15.01 0.67
C SER A 103 9.89 -13.97 -0.22
N ASP A 104 9.12 -13.12 -0.88
CA ASP A 104 9.64 -12.05 -1.74
C ASP A 104 10.38 -10.96 -0.95
N PHE A 105 10.05 -10.73 0.32
CA PHE A 105 10.76 -9.77 1.18
C PHE A 105 12.00 -10.32 1.87
N LEU A 106 12.24 -11.63 1.84
CA LEU A 106 13.47 -12.18 2.43
C LEU A 106 14.72 -11.70 1.70
N SER A 107 14.66 -11.51 0.38
CA SER A 107 15.77 -10.99 -0.41
C SER A 107 16.13 -9.54 -0.04
N GLU A 108 15.14 -8.67 0.16
CA GLU A 108 15.33 -7.28 0.62
C GLU A 108 15.97 -7.21 2.02
N MET A 109 15.59 -8.12 2.92
CA MET A 109 16.07 -8.09 4.31
C MET A 109 17.54 -8.53 4.47
N ILE A 110 18.11 -9.20 3.47
CA ILE A 110 19.46 -9.80 3.51
C ILE A 110 20.53 -8.84 2.95
N LEU A 111 20.16 -7.76 2.25
CA LEU A 111 21.09 -6.82 1.60
C LEU A 111 21.11 -5.46 2.32
N ARG A 112 22.28 -4.96 2.76
CA ARG A 112 22.46 -3.59 3.34
C ARG A 112 23.82 -2.96 2.95
N PRO A 113 23.96 -1.64 2.76
CA PRO A 113 25.22 -1.01 2.36
C PRO A 113 26.35 -1.09 3.42
N TRP A 114 27.62 -1.15 2.98
CA TRP A 114 28.82 -0.99 3.82
C TRP A 114 29.26 0.48 3.88
N SER A 115 29.57 0.97 5.08
CA SER A 115 29.90 2.39 5.33
C SER A 115 31.27 2.64 5.98
N GLY A 116 32.18 1.66 6.00
CA GLY A 116 33.54 1.79 6.52
C GLY A 116 34.59 2.08 5.44
N PRO A 117 35.81 2.56 5.79
CA PRO A 117 36.91 2.72 4.85
C PRO A 117 37.23 1.39 4.17
N ILE A 118 37.61 1.42 2.88
CA ILE A 118 37.99 0.22 2.12
C ILE A 118 39.25 -0.36 2.75
N PRO A 119 39.20 -1.55 3.37
CA PRO A 119 40.38 -2.14 3.99
C PRO A 119 41.37 -2.55 2.91
N THR A 120 42.66 -2.34 3.16
CA THR A 120 43.74 -2.71 2.24
C THR A 120 43.90 -4.24 2.09
N SER A 121 43.36 -5.00 3.05
CA SER A 121 43.09 -6.42 2.94
C SER A 121 41.90 -6.79 3.85
N ILE A 122 41.00 -7.65 3.36
CA ILE A 122 39.93 -8.25 4.17
C ILE A 122 40.12 -9.75 4.14
N THR A 123 40.42 -10.36 5.29
CA THR A 123 40.14 -11.78 5.49
C THR A 123 38.63 -11.90 5.73
N ILE A 124 37.92 -12.76 5.01
CA ILE A 124 36.43 -12.89 5.13
C ILE A 124 36.00 -13.11 6.59
N HIS A 125 36.84 -13.73 7.41
CA HIS A 125 36.63 -13.92 8.84
C HIS A 125 36.63 -12.60 9.65
N ASP A 126 37.43 -11.59 9.27
CA ASP A 126 37.57 -10.31 10.00
C ASP A 126 36.35 -9.40 9.80
N ALA A 127 35.71 -9.45 8.63
CA ALA A 127 34.47 -8.73 8.34
C ALA A 127 33.28 -9.25 9.18
N ILE A 128 33.31 -10.52 9.58
CA ILE A 128 32.30 -11.16 10.43
C ILE A 128 32.45 -10.71 11.90
N HIS A 129 33.68 -10.47 12.36
CA HIS A 129 33.98 -10.18 13.77
C HIS A 129 33.99 -8.70 14.15
N GLN A 130 34.17 -7.77 13.21
CA GLN A 130 34.09 -6.33 13.50
C GLN A 130 32.67 -5.78 13.60
N SER A 131 31.66 -6.54 13.17
CA SER A 131 30.26 -6.20 13.46
C SER A 131 29.90 -6.75 14.84
N GLN A 132 30.02 -5.93 15.89
CA GLN A 132 29.44 -6.24 17.21
C GLN A 132 27.90 -6.09 17.22
N ASN A 133 27.25 -6.18 16.06
CA ASN A 133 25.80 -6.13 15.91
C ASN A 133 25.34 -7.29 14.99
N PRO A 134 24.46 -8.21 15.41
CA PRO A 134 24.11 -9.43 14.65
C PRO A 134 23.41 -9.22 13.29
N ALA A 135 23.28 -7.98 12.80
CA ALA A 135 22.42 -7.60 11.67
C ALA A 135 23.14 -7.49 10.31
N HIS A 136 24.41 -7.85 10.19
CA HIS A 136 25.15 -7.74 8.93
C HIS A 136 25.55 -9.12 8.41
N ARG A 137 24.79 -9.68 7.46
CA ARG A 137 25.19 -10.87 6.70
C ARG A 137 24.80 -10.72 5.23
N PHE A 138 25.79 -10.47 4.38
CA PHE A 138 25.68 -10.49 2.93
C PHE A 138 25.76 -11.91 2.40
N LEU A 139 25.01 -12.22 1.34
CA LEU A 139 24.85 -13.55 0.79
C LEU A 139 24.77 -13.51 -0.75
N VAL A 140 25.60 -14.29 -1.44
CA VAL A 140 25.48 -14.57 -2.89
C VAL A 140 25.80 -16.04 -3.16
N GLU A 141 25.09 -16.63 -4.12
CA GLU A 141 25.22 -18.01 -4.57
C GLU A 141 26.53 -18.28 -5.35
N GLN A 142 27.11 -19.48 -5.18
CA GLN A 142 28.25 -19.93 -5.98
C GLN A 142 27.83 -20.05 -7.46
N GLY A 143 28.49 -19.30 -8.35
CA GLY A 143 28.36 -19.51 -9.80
C GLY A 143 27.39 -18.59 -10.55
N ALA A 144 26.79 -17.60 -9.89
CA ALA A 144 26.05 -16.56 -10.62
C ALA A 144 27.02 -15.78 -11.52
N SER A 145 26.72 -15.68 -12.82
CA SER A 145 27.50 -14.85 -13.73
C SER A 145 27.46 -13.38 -13.29
N PRO A 146 28.50 -12.57 -13.61
CA PRO A 146 28.50 -11.14 -13.31
C PRO A 146 27.21 -10.43 -13.75
N ASP A 147 26.61 -10.85 -14.86
CA ASP A 147 25.38 -10.30 -15.40
C ASP A 147 24.13 -10.67 -14.60
N GLU A 148 24.00 -11.93 -14.17
CA GLU A 148 22.90 -12.38 -13.31
C GLU A 148 22.93 -11.68 -11.96
N TRP A 149 24.12 -11.55 -11.38
CA TRP A 149 24.26 -10.85 -10.12
C TRP A 149 24.01 -9.35 -10.25
N THR A 150 24.45 -8.73 -11.34
CA THR A 150 24.10 -7.34 -11.67
C THR A 150 22.58 -7.17 -11.73
N LYS A 151 21.86 -8.11 -12.36
CA LYS A 151 20.39 -8.08 -12.40
C LYS A 151 19.80 -8.21 -11.00
N THR A 152 20.25 -9.16 -10.19
CA THR A 152 19.76 -9.36 -8.82
C THR A 152 19.99 -8.11 -7.96
N VAL A 153 21.17 -7.50 -8.05
CA VAL A 153 21.48 -6.25 -7.34
C VAL A 153 20.58 -5.12 -7.84
N LYS A 154 20.43 -4.95 -9.17
CA LYS A 154 19.53 -3.93 -9.73
C LYS A 154 18.06 -4.11 -9.31
N ILE A 155 17.58 -5.34 -9.26
CA ILE A 155 16.21 -5.67 -8.81
C ILE A 155 16.07 -5.38 -7.32
N ALA A 156 17.03 -5.82 -6.50
CA ALA A 156 16.95 -5.68 -5.04
C ALA A 156 17.20 -4.26 -4.54
N THR A 157 17.96 -3.43 -5.27
CA THR A 157 18.32 -2.07 -4.84
C THR A 157 17.73 -0.96 -5.71
N GLY A 158 17.00 -1.30 -6.78
CA GLY A 158 16.47 -0.32 -7.74
C GLY A 158 17.54 0.41 -8.56
N ALA A 159 18.79 -0.04 -8.52
CA ALA A 159 19.93 0.65 -9.10
C ALA A 159 19.84 0.82 -10.63
N ARG A 160 20.03 2.05 -11.12
CA ARG A 160 20.06 2.34 -12.57
C ARG A 160 21.37 1.90 -13.23
N LYS A 161 22.48 1.88 -12.49
CA LYS A 161 23.81 1.49 -12.98
C LYS A 161 24.55 0.67 -11.92
N VAL A 162 25.04 -0.50 -12.32
CA VAL A 162 25.87 -1.39 -11.50
C VAL A 162 27.07 -1.74 -12.38
N SER A 163 28.28 -1.57 -11.84
CA SER A 163 29.52 -1.86 -12.56
C SER A 163 30.40 -2.84 -11.80
N TRP A 164 30.92 -3.80 -12.56
CA TRP A 164 31.96 -4.72 -12.10
C TRP A 164 33.33 -4.06 -12.23
N THR A 165 34.16 -4.19 -11.20
CA THR A 165 35.56 -3.73 -11.27
C THR A 165 36.45 -4.79 -10.65
N ASN A 166 37.42 -5.28 -11.41
CA ASN A 166 38.46 -6.15 -10.88
C ASN A 166 39.50 -5.27 -10.17
N VAL A 167 39.76 -5.52 -8.88
CA VAL A 167 40.92 -4.92 -8.20
C VAL A 167 42.12 -5.83 -8.43
N PRO A 168 43.20 -5.34 -9.08
CA PRO A 168 44.44 -6.09 -9.20
C PRO A 168 45.03 -6.32 -7.80
N GLN A 169 45.57 -7.53 -7.59
CA GLN A 169 46.20 -8.00 -6.35
C GLN A 169 47.04 -6.92 -5.65
N ALA A 170 46.57 -6.41 -4.51
CA ALA A 170 47.39 -5.64 -3.58
C ALA A 170 47.67 -6.49 -2.33
N SER A 171 48.85 -7.13 -2.37
CA SER A 171 49.69 -7.59 -1.25
C SER A 171 49.10 -8.53 -0.17
N VAL A 172 49.33 -9.84 -0.34
CA VAL A 172 49.50 -10.79 0.78
C VAL A 172 50.70 -11.71 0.50
N PRO A 173 51.66 -11.92 1.44
CA PRO A 173 52.78 -12.83 1.27
C PRO A 173 52.34 -14.29 1.09
N LEU A 174 53.06 -15.01 0.22
CA LEU A 174 52.74 -16.33 -0.36
C LEU A 174 52.87 -17.55 0.60
N ALA A 175 52.60 -17.40 1.89
CA ALA A 175 52.90 -18.45 2.88
C ALA A 175 51.72 -18.79 3.82
N ALA A 176 50.55 -19.10 3.26
CA ALA A 176 49.45 -19.82 3.95
C ALA A 176 48.30 -20.17 2.98
N ARG A 177 48.57 -20.84 1.86
CA ARG A 177 47.50 -21.32 0.96
C ARG A 177 47.14 -22.78 1.28
N PRO A 178 45.92 -23.09 1.76
CA PRO A 178 45.33 -24.40 1.53
C PRO A 178 45.10 -24.58 0.02
N ALA A 179 45.37 -25.77 -0.50
CA ALA A 179 45.19 -26.07 -1.91
C ALA A 179 43.69 -26.00 -2.28
N GLY A 180 43.32 -25.12 -3.21
CA GLY A 180 42.00 -25.13 -3.86
C GLY A 180 41.24 -23.80 -4.02
N VAL A 181 41.71 -22.67 -3.50
CA VAL A 181 40.97 -21.39 -3.56
C VAL A 181 41.52 -20.44 -4.64
N SER A 182 40.67 -20.03 -5.59
CA SER A 182 40.94 -18.98 -6.58
C SER A 182 40.91 -17.58 -5.93
N PRO A 183 41.89 -16.69 -6.20
CA PRO A 183 41.94 -15.36 -5.60
C PRO A 183 41.24 -14.32 -6.47
N SER A 184 39.97 -14.08 -6.20
CA SER A 184 39.32 -12.81 -6.52
C SER A 184 38.14 -12.70 -5.56
N VAL A 185 38.13 -11.69 -4.68
CA VAL A 185 36.89 -11.37 -3.94
C VAL A 185 36.11 -10.45 -4.86
N PRO A 186 35.02 -10.92 -5.49
CA PRO A 186 34.20 -10.04 -6.28
C PRO A 186 33.54 -8.99 -5.38
N PHE A 187 33.52 -7.75 -5.83
CA PHE A 187 32.82 -6.67 -5.18
C PHE A 187 32.20 -5.77 -6.25
N CYS A 188 31.19 -5.00 -5.90
CA CYS A 188 30.66 -3.96 -6.80
C CYS A 188 30.55 -2.63 -6.11
N THR A 189 30.46 -1.60 -6.95
CA THR A 189 30.20 -0.24 -6.53
C THR A 189 28.80 0.16 -6.98
N LEU A 190 28.03 0.72 -6.05
CA LEU A 190 26.75 1.35 -6.31
C LEU A 190 26.73 2.71 -5.62
N ASP A 191 26.61 3.79 -6.40
CA ASP A 191 26.48 5.16 -5.92
C ASP A 191 27.50 5.56 -4.83
N GLY A 192 28.75 5.11 -5.00
CA GLY A 192 29.86 5.38 -4.07
C GLY A 192 30.02 4.38 -2.92
N SER A 193 29.08 3.44 -2.75
CA SER A 193 29.15 2.36 -1.75
C SER A 193 29.73 1.07 -2.35
N VAL A 194 30.52 0.34 -1.57
CA VAL A 194 31.18 -0.93 -1.98
C VAL A 194 30.47 -2.12 -1.35
N TYR A 195 30.12 -3.13 -2.14
CA TYR A 195 29.47 -4.36 -1.69
C TYR A 195 30.42 -5.55 -1.89
N PHE A 196 30.71 -6.32 -0.84
CA PHE A 196 31.60 -7.49 -0.91
C PHE A 196 30.82 -8.80 -1.04
N VAL A 197 31.33 -9.72 -1.85
CA VAL A 197 30.81 -11.09 -1.96
C VAL A 197 31.45 -11.96 -0.88
N ALA A 198 30.65 -12.46 0.06
CA ALA A 198 31.08 -13.53 0.96
C ALA A 198 31.04 -14.87 0.22
N HIS A 199 32.21 -15.47 0.00
CA HIS A 199 32.37 -16.60 -0.92
C HIS A 199 31.86 -17.96 -0.39
N ASP A 200 31.52 -18.09 0.90
CA ASP A 200 31.36 -19.40 1.54
C ASP A 200 30.03 -19.65 2.30
N LEU A 201 28.93 -19.01 1.92
CA LEU A 201 27.61 -19.29 2.54
C LEU A 201 26.61 -20.02 1.63
N PHE A 202 26.99 -20.33 0.39
CA PHE A 202 26.07 -20.93 -0.60
C PHE A 202 26.54 -22.22 -1.28
N ALA A 203 27.62 -22.86 -0.82
CA ALA A 203 28.04 -24.16 -1.35
C ALA A 203 27.07 -25.34 -1.00
N ALA A 204 25.92 -25.04 -0.40
CA ALA A 204 24.74 -25.91 -0.36
C ALA A 204 23.50 -25.01 -0.38
N GLY A 205 22.83 -24.89 -1.53
CA GLY A 205 21.75 -23.91 -1.75
C GLY A 205 20.74 -23.79 -0.60
N ASN A 206 20.67 -22.62 0.05
CA ASN A 206 19.64 -22.39 1.04
C ASN A 206 19.26 -20.89 1.22
N PRO A 207 18.34 -20.35 0.41
CA PRO A 207 17.48 -19.23 0.81
C PRO A 207 16.59 -19.54 2.03
N GLY A 208 16.75 -20.71 2.64
CA GLY A 208 16.05 -21.13 3.84
C GLY A 208 16.76 -20.79 5.15
N LYS A 209 17.35 -19.60 5.34
CA LYS A 209 17.85 -19.18 6.67
C LYS A 209 17.14 -17.92 7.17
N CYS A 210 16.75 -17.93 8.44
CA CYS A 210 15.95 -16.89 9.06
C CYS A 210 16.78 -15.63 9.34
N PRO A 211 16.33 -14.43 8.94
CA PRO A 211 17.08 -13.19 9.15
C PRO A 211 17.16 -12.79 10.64
N GLN A 212 16.31 -13.36 11.50
CA GLN A 212 16.29 -13.05 12.93
C GLN A 212 17.33 -13.85 13.73
N CYS A 213 17.48 -15.14 13.43
CA CYS A 213 18.26 -16.07 14.28
C CYS A 213 19.20 -16.99 13.51
N GLY A 214 19.22 -16.90 12.18
CA GLY A 214 20.04 -17.76 11.31
C GLY A 214 19.56 -19.22 11.20
N GLY A 215 18.39 -19.55 11.75
CA GLY A 215 17.82 -20.91 11.70
C GLY A 215 17.17 -21.27 10.38
N ASP A 216 16.96 -22.56 10.10
CA ASP A 216 16.35 -23.00 8.84
C ASP A 216 14.91 -22.49 8.65
N LEU A 217 14.54 -22.09 7.44
CA LEU A 217 13.18 -21.78 7.03
C LEU A 217 12.54 -23.00 6.35
N THR A 218 11.21 -23.08 6.39
CA THR A 218 10.44 -24.02 5.57
C THR A 218 10.48 -23.61 4.09
N PRO A 219 10.14 -24.53 3.16
CA PRO A 219 9.83 -24.15 1.79
C PRO A 219 8.70 -23.10 1.75
N PRO A 220 8.67 -22.21 0.72
CA PRO A 220 7.55 -21.31 0.49
C PRO A 220 6.24 -22.07 0.33
N ARG A 221 5.18 -21.60 1.00
CA ARG A 221 3.81 -22.11 0.84
C ARG A 221 2.83 -20.96 0.66
N ASP A 222 1.72 -21.22 -0.01
CA ASP A 222 0.66 -20.23 -0.13
C ASP A 222 -0.02 -19.96 1.21
N PHE A 223 -0.23 -18.69 1.51
CA PHE A 223 -0.96 -18.21 2.66
C PHE A 223 -2.04 -17.24 2.18
N ASN A 224 -3.30 -17.66 2.25
CA ASN A 224 -4.42 -16.83 1.86
C ASN A 224 -4.51 -15.61 2.80
N LEU A 225 -4.60 -14.42 2.19
CA LEU A 225 -4.60 -13.15 2.90
C LEU A 225 -6.02 -12.72 3.31
N MET A 226 -7.07 -13.48 3.04
CA MET A 226 -8.41 -13.18 3.54
C MET A 226 -8.56 -13.63 4.99
N PHE A 227 -9.25 -12.82 5.80
CA PHE A 227 -9.69 -13.25 7.13
C PHE A 227 -10.93 -14.10 7.01
N GLU A 228 -10.82 -15.37 7.40
CA GLU A 228 -11.94 -16.31 7.47
C GLU A 228 -12.75 -16.10 8.75
N THR A 229 -14.06 -16.28 8.66
CA THR A 229 -15.01 -16.30 9.77
C THR A 229 -16.18 -17.25 9.46
N HIS A 230 -17.11 -17.41 10.41
CA HIS A 230 -18.31 -18.23 10.25
C HIS A 230 -19.53 -17.45 10.71
N TYR A 231 -20.65 -17.51 9.98
CA TYR A 231 -21.89 -16.81 10.32
C TYR A 231 -22.96 -17.76 10.85
N GLY A 232 -23.54 -17.46 12.01
CA GLY A 232 -24.56 -18.31 12.65
C GLY A 232 -23.99 -19.13 13.82
N ALA A 233 -24.85 -19.95 14.44
CA ALA A 233 -24.58 -20.53 15.75
C ALA A 233 -23.60 -21.72 15.74
N LEU A 234 -23.51 -22.46 14.63
CA LEU A 234 -22.67 -23.65 14.49
C LEU A 234 -21.58 -23.37 13.47
N GLN A 235 -20.31 -23.63 13.76
CA GLN A 235 -19.24 -23.46 12.77
C GLN A 235 -19.20 -24.68 11.84
N SER A 236 -19.39 -24.47 10.54
CA SER A 236 -19.30 -25.49 9.49
C SER A 236 -18.80 -24.89 8.18
N GLU A 237 -18.39 -25.74 7.24
CA GLU A 237 -17.97 -25.28 5.91
C GLU A 237 -19.10 -24.52 5.16
N ASP A 238 -20.36 -24.88 5.41
CA ASP A 238 -21.52 -24.26 4.77
C ASP A 238 -21.77 -22.81 5.19
N ASN A 239 -21.34 -22.44 6.41
CA ASN A 239 -21.50 -21.10 6.94
C ASN A 239 -20.18 -20.33 7.06
N LYS A 240 -19.15 -20.79 6.34
CA LYS A 240 -17.92 -20.04 6.14
C LYS A 240 -18.21 -18.70 5.48
N ALA A 241 -17.49 -17.68 5.88
CA ALA A 241 -17.48 -16.36 5.25
C ALA A 241 -16.12 -15.69 5.42
N PHE A 242 -15.96 -14.53 4.81
CA PHE A 242 -14.71 -13.77 4.86
C PHE A 242 -15.00 -12.31 5.17
N LEU A 243 -14.08 -11.68 5.89
CA LEU A 243 -13.99 -10.22 5.91
C LEU A 243 -13.41 -9.78 4.57
N ARG A 244 -14.09 -8.87 3.87
CA ARG A 244 -13.69 -8.45 2.53
C ARG A 244 -12.23 -7.91 2.48
N PRO A 245 -11.41 -8.35 1.52
CA PRO A 245 -10.05 -7.84 1.32
C PRO A 245 -9.97 -6.56 0.48
N GLU A 246 -11.09 -6.18 -0.15
CA GLU A 246 -11.32 -4.97 -0.93
C GLU A 246 -12.80 -4.58 -0.87
N THR A 247 -13.16 -3.36 -1.27
CA THR A 247 -14.56 -2.90 -1.24
C THR A 247 -15.26 -3.07 -2.60
N ALA A 248 -14.51 -3.08 -3.70
CA ALA A 248 -14.95 -3.22 -5.10
C ALA A 248 -16.01 -4.31 -5.32
N GLN A 249 -15.82 -5.51 -4.75
CA GLN A 249 -16.77 -6.63 -4.95
C GLN A 249 -18.20 -6.32 -4.53
N GLY A 250 -18.39 -5.48 -3.51
CA GLY A 250 -19.72 -5.02 -3.07
C GLY A 250 -20.44 -4.19 -4.14
N ILE A 251 -19.67 -3.43 -4.93
CA ILE A 251 -20.18 -2.60 -6.02
C ILE A 251 -20.61 -3.48 -7.19
N PHE A 252 -19.77 -4.43 -7.62
CA PHE A 252 -20.09 -5.30 -8.75
C PHE A 252 -21.34 -6.14 -8.54
N VAL A 253 -21.52 -6.73 -7.35
CA VAL A 253 -22.72 -7.52 -7.04
C VAL A 253 -24.00 -6.68 -6.95
N ASN A 254 -23.87 -5.36 -6.80
CA ASN A 254 -24.99 -4.41 -6.75
C ASN A 254 -25.16 -3.58 -8.04
N PHE A 255 -24.35 -3.81 -9.08
CA PHE A 255 -24.40 -3.07 -10.34
C PHE A 255 -25.83 -2.93 -10.89
N LYS A 256 -26.57 -4.04 -10.96
CA LYS A 256 -27.96 -4.05 -11.45
C LYS A 256 -28.92 -3.30 -10.53
N ASN A 257 -28.78 -3.48 -9.20
CA ASN A 257 -29.61 -2.77 -8.21
C ASN A 257 -29.44 -1.26 -8.33
N VAL A 258 -28.20 -0.80 -8.54
CA VAL A 258 -27.89 0.63 -8.69
C VAL A 258 -28.48 1.18 -9.98
N ILE A 259 -28.27 0.53 -11.13
CA ILE A 259 -28.86 0.98 -12.41
C ILE A 259 -30.39 1.08 -12.30
N ASP A 260 -31.02 0.05 -11.74
CA ASP A 260 -32.48 -0.02 -11.65
C ASP A 260 -33.07 1.04 -10.73
N SER A 261 -32.38 1.38 -9.63
CA SER A 261 -32.87 2.32 -8.62
C SER A 261 -32.53 3.79 -8.92
N THR A 262 -31.44 4.05 -9.64
CA THR A 262 -30.93 5.42 -9.84
C THR A 262 -31.07 5.93 -11.26
N ARG A 263 -31.36 5.05 -12.24
CA ARG A 263 -31.50 5.39 -13.67
C ARG A 263 -30.27 6.09 -14.27
N VAL A 264 -29.09 5.82 -13.71
CA VAL A 264 -27.80 6.24 -14.28
C VAL A 264 -27.61 5.67 -15.68
N LYS A 265 -26.87 6.40 -16.52
CA LYS A 265 -26.49 5.98 -17.87
C LYS A 265 -24.99 5.80 -17.93
N VAL A 266 -24.52 4.78 -18.66
CA VAL A 266 -23.09 4.64 -18.98
C VAL A 266 -22.66 5.80 -19.88
N PRO A 267 -21.55 6.51 -19.58
CA PRO A 267 -20.62 6.25 -18.48
C PRO A 267 -21.08 6.82 -17.12
N PHE A 268 -20.89 6.04 -16.05
CA PHE A 268 -21.17 6.45 -14.67
C PHE A 268 -20.24 5.72 -13.68
N GLY A 269 -20.12 6.25 -12.47
CA GLY A 269 -19.35 5.59 -11.40
C GLY A 269 -20.19 5.24 -10.18
N ILE A 270 -19.74 4.21 -9.46
CA ILE A 270 -20.21 3.89 -8.11
C ILE A 270 -19.02 4.01 -7.16
N ALA A 271 -19.15 4.85 -6.14
CA ALA A 271 -18.12 5.09 -5.14
C ALA A 271 -18.48 4.41 -3.81
N GLN A 272 -17.47 3.89 -3.12
CA GLN A 272 -17.61 3.35 -1.78
C GLN A 272 -16.41 3.71 -0.92
N MET A 273 -16.67 4.02 0.34
CA MET A 273 -15.64 4.13 1.37
C MET A 273 -15.93 3.12 2.47
N GLY A 274 -14.94 2.35 2.88
CA GLY A 274 -15.16 1.42 4.00
C GLY A 274 -13.94 0.59 4.34
N LYS A 275 -14.10 -0.24 5.38
CA LYS A 275 -13.04 -1.12 5.87
C LYS A 275 -12.81 -2.29 4.93
N SER A 276 -11.54 -2.70 4.86
CA SER A 276 -11.05 -3.91 4.21
C SER A 276 -9.99 -4.56 5.08
N PHE A 277 -9.84 -5.87 4.92
CA PHE A 277 -9.03 -6.70 5.79
C PHE A 277 -8.10 -7.59 4.98
N ARG A 278 -6.79 -7.46 5.20
CA ARG A 278 -5.78 -8.34 4.61
C ARG A 278 -4.94 -8.94 5.72
N ASN A 279 -4.92 -10.24 5.83
CA ASN A 279 -4.16 -10.99 6.83
C ASN A 279 -2.67 -10.97 6.48
N GLU A 280 -2.08 -9.78 6.44
CA GLU A 280 -0.68 -9.56 6.06
C GLU A 280 0.24 -10.42 6.95
N ILE A 281 1.20 -11.12 6.33
CA ILE A 281 2.13 -12.00 7.04
C ILE A 281 3.03 -11.17 7.96
N THR A 282 3.58 -10.07 7.44
CA THR A 282 4.50 -9.18 8.15
C THR A 282 4.08 -7.71 8.02
N PRO A 283 3.16 -7.22 8.88
CA PRO A 283 2.85 -5.80 8.98
C PRO A 283 4.12 -5.00 9.34
N ARG A 284 4.34 -3.88 8.65
CA ARG A 284 5.55 -3.04 8.78
C ARG A 284 5.27 -1.60 8.35
N ASN A 285 6.22 -0.71 8.65
CA ASN A 285 6.19 0.69 8.24
C ASN A 285 4.93 1.44 8.72
N PHE A 286 4.59 1.25 10.00
CA PHE A 286 3.47 1.92 10.67
C PHE A 286 2.12 1.57 10.02
N THR A 287 1.26 2.55 9.71
CA THR A 287 -0.05 2.30 9.09
C THR A 287 0.03 1.90 7.61
N PHE A 288 1.22 1.95 6.98
CA PHE A 288 1.39 1.68 5.55
C PHE A 288 1.05 0.22 5.15
N ARG A 289 1.46 -0.75 5.98
CA ARG A 289 1.05 -2.16 5.86
C ARG A 289 0.33 -2.59 7.12
N SER A 290 -1.00 -2.48 7.08
CA SER A 290 -1.92 -2.84 8.15
C SER A 290 -2.78 -4.03 7.75
N ARG A 291 -3.36 -4.71 8.74
CA ARG A 291 -4.29 -5.83 8.53
C ARG A 291 -5.74 -5.40 8.42
N GLU A 292 -6.05 -4.26 9.00
CA GLU A 292 -7.31 -3.54 8.88
C GLU A 292 -6.99 -2.13 8.41
N PHE A 293 -7.70 -1.69 7.38
CA PHE A 293 -7.57 -0.35 6.81
C PHE A 293 -8.87 0.03 6.11
N GLU A 294 -9.01 1.30 5.75
CA GLU A 294 -10.11 1.82 4.95
C GLU A 294 -9.65 2.16 3.54
N GLN A 295 -10.50 1.88 2.57
CA GLN A 295 -10.32 2.28 1.18
C GLN A 295 -11.38 3.27 0.75
N MET A 296 -11.07 4.02 -0.30
CA MET A 296 -11.97 4.89 -1.04
C MET A 296 -11.85 4.46 -2.50
N GLU A 297 -12.81 3.66 -2.96
CA GLU A 297 -12.79 3.02 -4.28
C GLU A 297 -13.93 3.55 -5.14
N ILE A 298 -13.67 3.66 -6.44
CA ILE A 298 -14.65 3.99 -7.47
C ILE A 298 -14.61 2.87 -8.50
N GLU A 299 -15.77 2.30 -8.83
CA GLU A 299 -15.92 1.50 -10.05
C GLU A 299 -16.59 2.37 -11.11
N PHE A 300 -15.81 2.79 -12.11
CA PHE A 300 -16.30 3.61 -13.20
C PHE A 300 -16.64 2.74 -14.42
N PHE A 301 -17.92 2.62 -14.72
CA PHE A 301 -18.45 1.81 -15.80
C PHE A 301 -18.52 2.64 -17.09
N CYS A 302 -17.86 2.15 -18.14
CA CYS A 302 -17.77 2.82 -19.43
C CYS A 302 -17.96 1.83 -20.59
N HIS A 303 -18.20 2.37 -21.78
CA HIS A 303 -18.27 1.55 -22.99
C HIS A 303 -16.87 1.01 -23.35
N PRO A 304 -16.74 -0.26 -23.81
CA PRO A 304 -15.45 -0.85 -24.17
C PRO A 304 -14.62 -0.04 -25.18
N SER A 305 -15.26 0.64 -26.14
CA SER A 305 -14.54 1.47 -27.13
C SER A 305 -13.94 2.75 -26.56
N GLU A 306 -14.32 3.16 -25.35
CA GLU A 306 -13.91 4.42 -24.71
C GLU A 306 -13.06 4.19 -23.46
N SER A 307 -12.87 2.93 -23.05
CA SER A 307 -12.28 2.59 -21.76
C SER A 307 -10.84 3.07 -21.60
N ASN A 308 -10.02 3.05 -22.67
CA ASN A 308 -8.65 3.59 -22.63
C ASN A 308 -8.62 5.10 -22.35
N ARG A 309 -9.54 5.86 -22.95
CA ARG A 309 -9.66 7.31 -22.71
C ARG A 309 -10.06 7.61 -21.27
N TRP A 310 -10.99 6.82 -20.72
CA TRP A 310 -11.40 6.93 -19.32
C TRP A 310 -10.30 6.52 -18.34
N TYR A 311 -9.49 5.51 -18.69
CA TYR A 311 -8.33 5.11 -17.90
C TYR A 311 -7.31 6.23 -17.77
N GLU A 312 -6.91 6.86 -18.88
CA GLU A 312 -6.01 8.02 -18.89
C GLU A 312 -6.61 9.19 -18.07
N TYR A 313 -7.90 9.48 -18.28
CA TYR A 313 -8.61 10.52 -17.55
C TYR A 313 -8.54 10.32 -16.03
N TRP A 314 -8.83 9.12 -15.53
CA TRP A 314 -8.86 8.84 -14.10
C TRP A 314 -7.47 8.91 -13.48
N ARG A 315 -6.44 8.37 -14.15
CA ARG A 315 -5.05 8.49 -13.70
C ARG A 315 -4.67 9.94 -13.42
N ASP A 316 -4.88 10.81 -14.41
CA ASP A 316 -4.48 12.21 -14.31
C ASP A 316 -5.35 12.98 -13.30
N THR A 317 -6.65 12.67 -13.26
CA THR A 317 -7.60 13.29 -12.34
C THR A 317 -7.23 13.00 -10.88
N ARG A 318 -6.86 11.76 -10.56
CA ARG A 318 -6.50 11.37 -9.21
C ARG A 318 -5.17 11.97 -8.77
N VAL A 319 -4.16 12.04 -9.66
CA VAL A 319 -2.91 12.78 -9.40
C VAL A 319 -3.18 14.27 -9.14
N ARG A 320 -4.03 14.92 -9.94
CA ARG A 320 -4.43 16.33 -9.72
C ARG A 320 -5.13 16.52 -8.39
N TRP A 321 -5.98 15.58 -7.97
CA TRP A 321 -6.68 15.68 -6.70
C TRP A 321 -5.71 15.70 -5.51
N TYR A 322 -4.73 14.79 -5.47
CA TYR A 322 -3.70 14.78 -4.42
C TYR A 322 -2.85 16.05 -4.39
N THR A 323 -2.42 16.53 -5.56
CA THR A 323 -1.62 17.76 -5.66
C THR A 323 -2.41 19.00 -5.22
N SER A 324 -3.72 19.06 -5.53
CA SER A 324 -4.59 20.14 -5.07
C SER A 324 -4.76 20.21 -3.54
N LEU A 325 -4.51 19.09 -2.84
CA LEU A 325 -4.58 18.99 -1.38
C LEU A 325 -3.20 19.12 -0.71
N GLY A 326 -2.15 19.41 -1.49
CA GLY A 326 -0.83 19.77 -0.96
C GLY A 326 0.22 18.66 -0.94
N LEU A 327 -0.02 17.48 -1.53
CA LEU A 327 1.08 16.55 -1.81
C LEU A 327 1.91 17.13 -2.97
N GLN A 328 3.15 17.55 -2.70
CA GLN A 328 3.99 18.17 -3.73
C GLN A 328 4.33 17.19 -4.85
N SER A 329 4.34 17.70 -6.08
CA SER A 329 4.60 16.91 -7.29
C SER A 329 5.98 16.26 -7.33
N SER A 330 6.97 16.73 -6.56
CA SER A 330 8.31 16.12 -6.51
C SER A 330 8.35 14.81 -5.70
N ARG A 331 7.39 14.61 -4.79
CA ARG A 331 7.26 13.40 -3.95
C ARG A 331 6.13 12.49 -4.39
N LEU A 332 5.38 12.90 -5.41
CA LEU A 332 4.30 12.12 -6.00
C LEU A 332 4.69 11.74 -7.42
N ARG A 333 4.50 10.46 -7.79
CA ARG A 333 4.68 10.04 -9.18
C ARG A 333 3.55 9.12 -9.61
N LEU A 334 3.30 9.09 -10.91
CA LEU A 334 2.45 8.11 -11.56
C LEU A 334 3.36 7.08 -12.22
N ARG A 335 3.24 5.81 -11.83
CA ARG A 335 4.04 4.71 -12.35
C ARG A 335 3.15 3.68 -13.02
N GLU A 336 3.36 3.43 -14.31
CA GLU A 336 2.69 2.33 -15.01
C GLU A 336 3.32 0.98 -14.63
N HIS A 337 2.47 -0.03 -14.47
CA HIS A 337 2.91 -1.41 -14.24
C HIS A 337 3.53 -2.00 -15.50
N GLY A 338 4.59 -2.78 -15.32
CA GLY A 338 5.10 -3.66 -16.38
C GLY A 338 4.15 -4.83 -16.63
N LYS A 339 4.25 -5.49 -17.79
CA LYS A 339 3.37 -6.63 -18.16
C LYS A 339 3.35 -7.77 -17.13
N GLU A 340 4.46 -8.00 -16.44
CA GLU A 340 4.59 -9.07 -15.43
C GLU A 340 4.04 -8.69 -14.06
N GLU A 341 3.80 -7.39 -13.81
CA GLU A 341 3.23 -6.88 -12.55
C GLU A 341 1.70 -6.79 -12.61
N LEU A 342 1.12 -6.81 -13.81
CA LEU A 342 -0.33 -6.71 -13.99
C LEU A 342 -1.03 -7.89 -13.32
N SER A 343 -2.09 -7.56 -12.58
CA SER A 343 -3.04 -8.56 -12.11
C SER A 343 -3.66 -9.28 -13.30
N HIS A 344 -4.02 -10.55 -13.12
CA HIS A 344 -4.51 -11.43 -14.20
C HIS A 344 -5.73 -10.91 -14.97
N TYR A 345 -6.48 -9.97 -14.41
CA TYR A 345 -7.64 -9.31 -15.02
C TYR A 345 -7.38 -7.90 -15.55
N SER A 346 -6.22 -7.29 -15.27
CA SER A 346 -5.96 -5.90 -15.60
C SER A 346 -5.48 -5.75 -17.05
N CYS A 347 -6.16 -4.91 -17.82
CA CYS A 347 -5.71 -4.44 -19.14
C CYS A 347 -4.59 -3.39 -19.02
N GLY A 348 -4.46 -2.75 -17.86
CA GLY A 348 -3.44 -1.75 -17.56
C GLY A 348 -3.65 -1.18 -16.17
N THR A 349 -2.57 -1.02 -15.40
CA THR A 349 -2.62 -0.45 -14.05
C THR A 349 -1.54 0.61 -13.91
N SER A 350 -1.88 1.71 -13.23
CA SER A 350 -0.93 2.74 -12.82
C SER A 350 -1.05 3.00 -11.33
N ASP A 351 0.07 3.05 -10.63
CA ASP A 351 0.11 3.43 -9.24
C ASP A 351 0.44 4.92 -9.11
N ILE A 352 -0.33 5.61 -8.30
CA ILE A 352 0.06 6.89 -7.72
C ILE A 352 0.89 6.56 -6.48
N GLU A 353 2.17 6.88 -6.53
CA GLU A 353 3.12 6.53 -5.48
C GLU A 353 3.69 7.77 -4.82
N TYR A 354 4.00 7.66 -3.53
CA TYR A 354 4.56 8.72 -2.70
C TYR A 354 5.90 8.33 -2.08
N ALA A 355 6.84 9.27 -2.05
CA ALA A 355 8.16 9.10 -1.45
C ALA A 355 8.09 9.15 0.09
N PHE A 356 7.70 8.04 0.72
CA PHE A 356 7.59 7.96 2.17
C PHE A 356 8.95 8.05 2.88
N PRO A 357 9.06 8.72 4.05
CA PRO A 357 10.33 8.87 4.79
C PRO A 357 10.93 7.60 5.42
N PHE A 358 10.38 6.42 5.14
CA PHE A 358 10.94 5.12 5.52
C PHE A 358 11.52 4.36 4.33
N LEU A 359 11.34 4.88 3.11
CA LEU A 359 11.92 4.35 1.89
C LEU A 359 13.31 4.99 1.65
N THR A 360 14.10 4.39 0.78
CA THR A 360 15.36 4.99 0.31
C THR A 360 15.08 6.28 -0.44
N ASP A 361 16.00 7.23 -0.41
CA ASP A 361 15.87 8.45 -1.21
C ASP A 361 15.74 8.12 -2.70
N GLY A 362 14.63 8.53 -3.31
CA GLY A 362 14.29 8.23 -4.70
C GLY A 362 13.32 7.04 -4.89
N ASP A 363 13.02 6.30 -3.82
CA ASP A 363 12.01 5.23 -3.82
C ASP A 363 10.63 5.77 -3.46
N PHE A 364 9.59 5.06 -3.93
CA PHE A 364 8.19 5.46 -3.76
C PHE A 364 7.35 4.25 -3.35
N GLY A 365 6.30 4.51 -2.57
CA GLY A 365 5.31 3.53 -2.16
C GLY A 365 3.91 3.92 -2.61
N GLU A 366 3.15 2.94 -3.07
CA GLU A 366 1.79 3.09 -3.60
C GLU A 366 0.81 3.74 -2.59
N LEU A 367 0.09 4.77 -3.03
CA LEU A 367 -1.02 5.42 -2.33
C LEU A 367 -2.40 5.01 -2.88
N GLU A 368 -2.51 4.97 -4.20
CA GLU A 368 -3.73 4.70 -4.95
C GLU A 368 -3.36 3.97 -6.24
N GLY A 369 -4.03 2.87 -6.52
CA GLY A 369 -3.97 2.19 -7.81
C GLY A 369 -5.09 2.69 -8.71
N VAL A 370 -4.80 2.97 -9.97
CA VAL A 370 -5.81 3.17 -11.02
C VAL A 370 -5.69 2.03 -12.00
N ALA A 371 -6.70 1.15 -12.05
CA ALA A 371 -6.69 -0.06 -12.87
C ALA A 371 -7.77 -0.01 -13.96
N HIS A 372 -7.44 -0.49 -15.15
CA HIS A 372 -8.41 -0.82 -16.19
C HIS A 372 -8.70 -2.32 -16.10
N ARG A 373 -9.85 -2.70 -15.55
CA ARG A 373 -10.21 -4.10 -15.28
C ARG A 373 -10.97 -4.79 -16.42
N GLY A 374 -11.25 -4.06 -17.50
CA GLY A 374 -12.00 -4.59 -18.64
C GLY A 374 -13.41 -5.00 -18.22
N ASP A 375 -13.92 -6.11 -18.78
CA ASP A 375 -15.22 -6.68 -18.44
C ASP A 375 -15.16 -7.81 -17.39
N PHE A 376 -13.98 -8.06 -16.81
CA PHE A 376 -13.71 -9.21 -15.95
C PHE A 376 -14.70 -9.34 -14.80
N ASP A 377 -14.91 -8.28 -14.04
CA ASP A 377 -15.66 -8.34 -12.78
C ASP A 377 -17.12 -8.68 -12.99
N LEU A 378 -17.78 -7.96 -13.91
CA LEU A 378 -19.19 -8.21 -14.24
C LEU A 378 -19.36 -9.57 -14.91
N ARG A 379 -18.48 -9.96 -15.83
CA ARG A 379 -18.55 -11.28 -16.46
C ARG A 379 -18.33 -12.40 -15.47
N SER A 380 -17.38 -12.27 -14.56
CA SER A 380 -17.09 -13.32 -13.58
C SER A 380 -18.26 -13.54 -12.60
N HIS A 381 -18.92 -12.45 -12.17
CA HIS A 381 -20.14 -12.55 -11.35
C HIS A 381 -21.37 -13.04 -12.13
N MET A 382 -21.44 -12.82 -13.44
CA MET A 382 -22.53 -13.26 -14.30
C MET A 382 -22.39 -14.73 -14.72
N GLU A 383 -21.24 -15.09 -15.31
CA GLU A 383 -20.95 -16.37 -15.97
C GLU A 383 -20.37 -17.41 -14.99
N GLY A 384 -19.46 -16.97 -14.12
CA GLY A 384 -18.67 -17.83 -13.24
C GLY A 384 -17.19 -17.49 -13.29
N LYS A 385 -16.39 -18.17 -12.47
CA LYS A 385 -14.95 -17.88 -12.33
C LYS A 385 -14.25 -17.92 -13.69
N LEU A 386 -13.59 -16.82 -14.05
CA LEU A 386 -12.76 -16.72 -15.23
C LEU A 386 -11.31 -17.11 -14.92
N ALA A 387 -10.62 -17.69 -15.90
CA ALA A 387 -9.22 -18.04 -15.85
C ALA A 387 -8.49 -17.42 -17.05
N ALA A 388 -7.25 -16.98 -16.83
CA ALA A 388 -6.38 -16.51 -17.90
C ALA A 388 -5.84 -17.73 -18.67
N LYS A 389 -6.15 -17.81 -19.97
CA LYS A 389 -5.65 -18.83 -20.89
C LYS A 389 -5.25 -18.16 -22.20
N ASP A 390 -3.99 -18.34 -22.60
CA ASP A 390 -3.44 -17.78 -23.84
C ASP A 390 -3.63 -16.26 -23.98
N GLY A 391 -3.55 -15.54 -22.85
CA GLY A 391 -3.74 -14.08 -22.80
C GLY A 391 -5.21 -13.63 -22.87
N GLN A 392 -6.17 -14.54 -22.77
CA GLN A 392 -7.59 -14.26 -22.76
C GLN A 392 -8.27 -14.75 -21.49
N LEU A 393 -9.32 -14.04 -21.06
CA LEU A 393 -10.17 -14.46 -19.95
C LEU A 393 -11.25 -15.42 -20.46
N VAL A 394 -11.15 -16.69 -20.06
CA VAL A 394 -12.08 -17.75 -20.44
C VAL A 394 -12.75 -18.32 -19.20
N LEU A 395 -14.00 -18.78 -19.34
CA LEU A 395 -14.73 -19.42 -18.26
C LEU A 395 -14.04 -20.71 -17.82
N ASP A 396 -13.82 -20.88 -16.52
CA ASP A 396 -13.26 -22.11 -15.96
C ASP A 396 -14.34 -23.21 -15.91
N VAL A 397 -14.29 -24.12 -16.88
CA VAL A 397 -15.28 -25.18 -17.08
C VAL A 397 -14.77 -26.56 -16.67
N ASP A 398 -15.70 -27.42 -16.26
CA ASP A 398 -15.51 -28.85 -16.04
C ASP A 398 -15.44 -29.62 -17.38
N PRO A 399 -15.16 -30.94 -17.37
CA PRO A 399 -15.13 -31.75 -18.60
C PRO A 399 -16.43 -31.76 -19.41
N ASP A 400 -17.57 -31.43 -18.79
CA ASP A 400 -18.88 -31.36 -19.44
C ASP A 400 -19.18 -29.95 -20.00
N GLY A 401 -18.24 -29.01 -19.89
CA GLY A 401 -18.36 -27.63 -20.37
C GLY A 401 -19.18 -26.72 -19.46
N LYS A 402 -19.49 -27.12 -18.22
CA LYS A 402 -20.20 -26.29 -17.24
C LYS A 402 -19.20 -25.52 -16.37
N PRO A 403 -19.55 -24.31 -15.89
CA PRO A 403 -18.68 -23.58 -14.98
C PRO A 403 -18.36 -24.41 -13.72
N LYS A 404 -17.08 -24.64 -13.42
CA LYS A 404 -16.66 -25.30 -12.16
C LYS A 404 -17.13 -24.52 -10.94
N HIS A 405 -17.13 -23.20 -11.05
CA HIS A 405 -17.62 -22.27 -10.04
C HIS A 405 -18.63 -21.33 -10.69
N LYS A 406 -19.91 -21.65 -10.51
CA LYS A 406 -21.02 -20.95 -11.15
C LYS A 406 -21.10 -19.49 -10.68
N GLY A 407 -21.32 -18.59 -11.62
CA GLY A 407 -21.70 -17.21 -11.32
C GLY A 407 -23.13 -17.11 -10.79
N SER A 408 -23.61 -15.89 -10.60
CA SER A 408 -24.98 -15.60 -10.20
C SER A 408 -26.01 -15.99 -11.28
N GLY A 409 -25.60 -16.02 -12.54
CA GLY A 409 -26.50 -16.17 -13.69
C GLY A 409 -27.44 -14.98 -13.90
N LYS A 410 -27.22 -13.86 -13.20
CA LYS A 410 -27.96 -12.61 -13.41
C LYS A 410 -27.32 -11.84 -14.57
N ASP A 411 -28.16 -11.29 -15.44
CA ASP A 411 -27.71 -10.44 -16.54
C ASP A 411 -27.14 -9.13 -15.98
N LEU A 412 -25.82 -8.98 -16.07
CA LEU A 412 -25.06 -7.79 -15.70
C LEU A 412 -24.62 -6.99 -16.94
N THR A 413 -25.19 -7.28 -18.12
CA THR A 413 -24.98 -6.46 -19.32
C THR A 413 -25.77 -5.15 -19.24
N TYR A 414 -25.31 -4.15 -19.98
CA TYR A 414 -25.97 -2.86 -20.14
C TYR A 414 -26.49 -2.72 -21.58
N PHE A 415 -27.70 -2.19 -21.74
CA PHE A 415 -28.26 -1.83 -23.03
C PHE A 415 -28.22 -0.31 -23.19
N ASP A 416 -27.50 0.15 -24.21
CA ASP A 416 -27.41 1.56 -24.56
C ASP A 416 -28.51 1.92 -25.56
N ASP A 417 -29.45 2.75 -25.13
CA ASP A 417 -30.58 3.18 -25.94
C ASP A 417 -30.19 4.09 -27.11
N GLU A 418 -29.05 4.80 -27.02
CA GLU A 418 -28.57 5.71 -28.07
C GLU A 418 -27.81 4.94 -29.14
N ARG A 419 -26.92 4.02 -28.71
CA ARG A 419 -26.15 3.15 -29.62
C ARG A 419 -26.92 1.92 -30.11
N LYS A 420 -28.06 1.59 -29.48
CA LYS A 420 -28.90 0.41 -29.76
C LYS A 420 -28.12 -0.90 -29.68
N GLU A 421 -27.25 -1.01 -28.69
CA GLU A 421 -26.39 -2.17 -28.49
C GLU A 421 -26.38 -2.64 -27.04
N ARG A 422 -26.04 -3.91 -26.85
CA ARG A 422 -25.87 -4.53 -25.54
C ARG A 422 -24.41 -4.95 -25.37
N PHE A 423 -23.81 -4.60 -24.24
CA PHE A 423 -22.42 -4.92 -23.93
C PHE A 423 -22.23 -5.15 -22.44
N VAL A 424 -21.09 -5.73 -22.06
CA VAL A 424 -20.63 -5.71 -20.66
C VAL A 424 -19.76 -4.46 -20.50
N PRO A 425 -20.12 -3.52 -19.60
CA PRO A 425 -19.30 -2.34 -19.38
C PRO A 425 -17.89 -2.70 -18.95
N HIS A 426 -16.93 -1.93 -19.47
CA HIS A 426 -15.58 -1.95 -18.93
C HIS A 426 -15.52 -1.15 -17.64
N VAL A 427 -14.67 -1.58 -16.71
CA VAL A 427 -14.48 -0.95 -15.41
C VAL A 427 -13.11 -0.28 -15.33
N ILE A 428 -13.10 1.00 -14.98
CA ILE A 428 -11.91 1.71 -14.51
C ILE A 428 -12.03 1.90 -13.00
N GLU A 429 -11.02 1.43 -12.26
CA GLU A 429 -11.01 1.42 -10.80
C GLU A 429 -9.90 2.33 -10.26
N PRO A 430 -10.24 3.53 -9.79
CA PRO A 430 -9.44 4.25 -8.81
C PRO A 430 -9.65 3.67 -7.40
N SER A 431 -8.61 3.05 -6.82
CA SER A 431 -8.60 2.46 -5.48
C SER A 431 -7.59 3.14 -4.58
N ALA A 432 -8.04 4.08 -3.74
CA ALA A 432 -7.21 4.81 -2.81
C ALA A 432 -7.23 4.21 -1.40
N GLY A 433 -6.08 4.09 -0.74
CA GLY A 433 -6.01 3.75 0.68
C GLY A 433 -6.19 4.98 1.57
N ALA A 434 -7.27 5.06 2.36
CA ALA A 434 -7.52 6.20 3.25
C ALA A 434 -6.44 6.31 4.35
N ASP A 435 -5.97 5.19 4.88
CA ASP A 435 -4.92 5.13 5.90
C ASP A 435 -3.54 5.51 5.33
N ARG A 436 -3.22 5.05 4.11
CA ARG A 436 -1.99 5.44 3.41
C ARG A 436 -2.01 6.92 3.03
N GLY A 437 -3.14 7.42 2.52
CA GLY A 437 -3.34 8.84 2.24
C GLY A 437 -3.18 9.69 3.50
N THR A 438 -3.79 9.29 4.61
CA THR A 438 -3.64 9.98 5.90
C THR A 438 -2.18 10.03 6.33
N LEU A 439 -1.44 8.92 6.23
CA LEU A 439 -0.01 8.89 6.53
C LEU A 439 0.80 9.79 5.59
N ALA A 440 0.51 9.78 4.29
CA ALA A 440 1.18 10.62 3.31
C ALA A 440 1.03 12.11 3.64
N PHE A 441 -0.19 12.56 3.96
CA PHE A 441 -0.44 13.95 4.36
C PHE A 441 0.21 14.31 5.70
N ILE A 442 0.33 13.38 6.66
CA ILE A 442 1.11 13.60 7.88
C ILE A 442 2.59 13.78 7.53
N CYS A 443 3.15 12.89 6.70
CA CYS A 443 4.55 12.96 6.29
C CYS A 443 4.86 14.25 5.53
N GLU A 444 3.96 14.69 4.65
CA GLU A 444 4.12 15.89 3.86
C GLU A 444 4.00 17.16 4.71
N ALA A 445 3.02 17.20 5.63
CA ALA A 445 2.81 18.35 6.49
C ALA A 445 3.91 18.51 7.55
N TYR A 446 4.56 17.43 7.98
CA TYR A 446 5.58 17.45 9.01
C TYR A 446 6.79 18.29 8.58
N THR A 447 6.97 19.46 9.22
CA THR A 447 8.05 20.40 8.94
C THR A 447 8.82 20.72 10.22
N VAL A 448 10.14 20.79 10.11
CA VAL A 448 11.03 21.26 11.18
C VAL A 448 11.62 22.59 10.76
N ASP A 449 11.39 23.62 11.55
CA ASP A 449 11.85 24.99 11.34
C ASP A 449 12.54 25.50 12.61
N GLU A 450 13.86 25.32 12.68
CA GLU A 450 14.70 25.68 13.83
C GLU A 450 14.68 27.18 14.17
N SER A 451 14.15 28.04 13.28
CA SER A 451 14.00 29.47 13.56
C SER A 451 12.84 29.77 14.52
N ARG A 452 11.94 28.79 14.75
CA ARG A 452 10.76 28.96 15.59
C ARG A 452 11.03 28.51 17.03
N PRO A 453 10.37 29.13 18.03
CA PRO A 453 10.40 28.64 19.41
C PRO A 453 9.88 27.21 19.58
N SER A 454 8.96 26.78 18.71
CA SER A 454 8.53 25.39 18.54
C SER A 454 8.91 24.95 17.13
N PRO A 455 10.04 24.22 16.97
CA PRO A 455 10.55 23.88 15.64
C PRO A 455 9.65 22.92 14.85
N GLU A 456 8.98 22.00 15.54
CA GLU A 456 8.11 21.01 14.88
C GLU A 456 6.72 21.61 14.62
N LEU A 457 6.28 21.64 13.36
CA LEU A 457 4.96 22.12 12.96
C LEU A 457 4.36 21.27 11.83
N MET A 458 3.04 21.29 11.71
CA MET A 458 2.29 20.55 10.69
C MET A 458 1.66 21.52 9.68
N ARG A 459 2.16 21.56 8.45
CA ARG A 459 1.66 22.40 7.34
C ARG A 459 0.51 21.73 6.59
N PHE A 460 -0.56 21.36 7.29
CA PHE A 460 -1.72 20.76 6.62
C PHE A 460 -2.42 21.77 5.71
N HIS A 461 -2.93 21.29 4.57
CA HIS A 461 -3.90 22.05 3.79
C HIS A 461 -5.14 22.36 4.65
N PRO A 462 -5.73 23.58 4.59
CA PRO A 462 -6.85 23.97 5.47
C PRO A 462 -8.05 23.02 5.43
N ARG A 463 -8.36 22.43 4.26
CA ARG A 463 -9.41 21.40 4.14
C ARG A 463 -9.11 20.15 4.99
N LEU A 464 -7.85 19.78 5.15
CA LEU A 464 -7.43 18.56 5.87
C LEU A 464 -7.09 18.80 7.35
N ALA A 465 -6.70 20.02 7.73
CA ALA A 465 -6.29 20.35 9.10
C ALA A 465 -7.29 19.84 10.15
N PRO A 466 -6.89 19.04 11.15
CA PRO A 466 -7.81 18.44 12.13
C PRO A 466 -8.62 19.47 12.91
N ILE A 467 -7.97 20.56 13.29
CA ILE A 467 -8.55 21.71 13.98
C ILE A 467 -8.44 22.91 13.06
N LYS A 468 -9.55 23.61 12.81
CA LYS A 468 -9.60 24.72 11.84
C LYS A 468 -9.24 26.06 12.47
N ALA A 469 -9.48 26.20 13.77
CA ALA A 469 -9.23 27.43 14.51
C ALA A 469 -8.91 27.16 15.97
N ALA A 470 -8.18 28.08 16.60
CA ALA A 470 -7.92 28.07 18.02
C ALA A 470 -8.19 29.45 18.63
N VAL A 471 -8.85 29.48 19.78
CA VAL A 471 -9.23 30.71 20.49
C VAL A 471 -8.58 30.69 21.87
N PHE A 472 -7.59 31.56 22.07
CA PHE A 472 -6.77 31.59 23.28
C PHE A 472 -6.80 32.98 23.91
N PRO A 473 -7.33 33.15 25.15
CA PRO A 473 -7.21 34.42 25.86
C PRO A 473 -5.74 34.71 26.20
N LEU A 474 -5.26 35.95 26.06
CA LEU A 474 -3.84 36.26 26.27
C LEU A 474 -3.35 35.84 27.67
N VAL A 475 -4.14 36.15 28.70
CA VAL A 475 -3.91 35.73 30.09
C VAL A 475 -5.20 35.14 30.68
N ASN A 476 -5.05 34.32 31.73
CA ASN A 476 -6.18 33.76 32.48
C ASN A 476 -6.69 34.72 33.57
N LYS A 477 -6.88 35.99 33.21
CA LYS A 477 -7.25 37.11 34.10
C LYS A 477 -7.99 38.18 33.30
N ASP A 478 -8.40 39.25 33.98
CA ASP A 478 -8.88 40.50 33.38
C ASP A 478 -10.10 40.31 32.46
N ALA A 479 -10.99 39.38 32.82
CA ALA A 479 -12.18 38.99 32.07
C ALA A 479 -11.90 38.45 30.64
N LEU A 480 -10.64 38.20 30.27
CA LEU A 480 -10.30 37.71 28.93
C LEU A 480 -10.84 36.30 28.65
N PRO A 481 -10.83 35.34 29.60
CA PRO A 481 -11.50 34.05 29.40
C PRO A 481 -12.99 34.20 29.07
N GLU A 482 -13.69 35.10 29.77
CA GLU A 482 -15.11 35.38 29.64
C GLU A 482 -15.46 36.04 28.29
N ILE A 483 -14.50 36.76 27.67
CA ILE A 483 -14.61 37.28 26.30
C ILE A 483 -14.28 36.19 25.27
N ALA A 484 -13.25 35.40 25.52
CA ALA A 484 -12.76 34.40 24.57
C ALA A 484 -13.71 33.19 24.44
N GLU A 485 -14.39 32.81 25.52
CA GLU A 485 -15.26 31.63 25.52
C GLU A 485 -16.49 31.79 24.60
N PRO A 486 -17.22 32.92 24.57
CA PRO A 486 -18.27 33.16 23.58
C PRO A 486 -17.75 33.09 22.13
N ILE A 487 -16.56 33.62 21.86
CA ILE A 487 -15.94 33.55 20.52
C ILE A 487 -15.66 32.09 20.15
N TYR A 488 -15.05 31.33 21.04
CA TYR A 488 -14.82 29.90 20.86
C TYR A 488 -16.13 29.15 20.60
N ARG A 489 -17.19 29.45 21.35
CA ARG A 489 -18.52 28.85 21.18
C ARG A 489 -19.12 29.16 19.81
N ALA A 490 -18.97 30.39 19.31
CA ALA A 490 -19.42 30.76 17.97
C ALA A 490 -18.63 30.06 16.86
N VAL A 491 -17.31 29.91 17.03
CA VAL A 491 -16.47 29.22 16.03
C VAL A 491 -16.79 27.73 15.97
N ARG A 492 -16.97 27.07 17.12
CA ARG A 492 -17.23 25.62 17.19
C ARG A 492 -18.59 25.20 16.64
N GLU A 493 -19.53 26.13 16.45
CA GLU A 493 -20.79 25.86 15.75
C GLU A 493 -20.58 25.51 14.28
N ARG A 494 -19.46 25.97 13.70
CA ARG A 494 -19.16 25.78 12.28
C ARG A 494 -17.99 24.83 12.03
N TRP A 495 -16.96 24.85 12.88
CA TRP A 495 -15.72 24.09 12.65
C TRP A 495 -15.12 23.49 13.94
N PRO A 496 -14.42 22.35 13.87
CA PRO A 496 -13.59 21.87 14.96
C PRO A 496 -12.59 22.95 15.41
N ALA A 497 -12.67 23.34 16.68
CA ALA A 497 -11.88 24.41 17.25
C ALA A 497 -11.30 24.04 18.61
N GLN A 498 -10.16 24.66 18.94
CA GLN A 498 -9.49 24.48 20.23
C GLN A 498 -9.61 25.71 21.11
N TYR A 499 -9.73 25.48 22.43
CA TYR A 499 -9.67 26.51 23.46
C TYR A 499 -8.73 26.08 24.57
N ASP A 500 -7.92 27.01 25.06
CA ASP A 500 -7.08 26.83 26.24
C ASP A 500 -6.77 28.20 26.87
N ALA A 501 -7.05 28.34 28.16
CA ALA A 501 -6.73 29.53 28.97
C ALA A 501 -5.63 29.27 30.02
N LYS A 502 -5.22 28.00 30.24
CA LYS A 502 -4.39 27.62 31.39
C LYS A 502 -2.89 27.76 31.10
N ALA A 503 -2.44 27.36 29.91
CA ALA A 503 -1.03 27.40 29.55
C ALA A 503 -0.57 28.80 29.12
N SER A 504 0.74 29.05 29.13
CA SER A 504 1.29 30.29 28.58
C SER A 504 0.97 30.40 27.08
N ILE A 505 0.85 31.63 26.56
CA ILE A 505 0.48 31.84 25.14
C ILE A 505 1.45 31.15 24.17
N GLY A 506 2.76 31.17 24.47
CA GLY A 506 3.77 30.46 23.68
C GLY A 506 3.57 28.94 23.67
N LYS A 507 3.23 28.33 24.81
CA LYS A 507 2.94 26.88 24.90
C LYS A 507 1.65 26.49 24.19
N ARG A 508 0.70 27.40 24.03
CA ARG A 508 -0.56 27.15 23.29
C ARG A 508 -0.38 27.24 21.78
N TYR A 509 0.53 28.11 21.32
CA TYR A 509 0.92 28.16 19.91
C TYR A 509 1.85 27.02 19.47
N ALA A 510 2.57 26.42 20.41
CA ALA A 510 3.53 25.32 20.18
C ALA A 510 2.89 23.93 20.23
#